data_AF-A0A8J6EI65-F1
#
_entry.id   AF-A0A8J6EI65-F1
#
_cell.length_a   1.000
_cell.length_b   1.000
_cell.length_c   1.000
_cell.angle_alpha   90.00
_cell.angle_beta   90.00
_cell.angle_gamma   90.00
#
_symmetry.space_group_name_H-M   'P 1'
#
loop_
_entity.id
_entity.type
_entity.pdbx_description
1 polymer ?
#
loop_
_entity_poly.entity_id
_entity_poly.type
_entity_poly.pdbx_seq_one_letter_code
_entity_poly.pdbx_strand_id
1 'polypeptide(L)'
;MSDDEKLGAVPLLHQEGNQLYKEGNIPEAAAKYYEAIACLKSLQMKEQPGSPDWISLDTQITPLLLNYCQCKLLEGDYYQVLEHCSSILNKYSDNIKALFKRGRAHAAVWNASEAEQDFSRAVELDPSLAPLVAKELKKLETRLNEKDREDKARFRGIFK
;
A
#
# COMPACT_ATOMS: atom_id res chain seq x y z
N MET A 1 -8.16 -16.56 22.52
CA MET A 1 -8.56 -15.16 22.68
C MET A 1 -10.05 -15.04 22.46
N SER A 2 -10.77 -14.53 23.46
CA SER A 2 -12.16 -14.09 23.32
C SER A 2 -12.26 -12.88 22.38
N ASP A 3 -13.46 -12.52 21.96
CA ASP A 3 -13.65 -11.38 21.05
C ASP A 3 -13.26 -10.05 21.70
N ASP A 4 -13.56 -9.88 23.00
CA ASP A 4 -13.16 -8.70 23.78
C ASP A 4 -11.64 -8.61 23.95
N GLU A 5 -10.95 -9.73 24.17
CA GLU A 5 -9.48 -9.76 24.24
C GLU A 5 -8.85 -9.35 22.91
N LYS A 6 -9.43 -9.78 21.78
CA LYS A 6 -8.96 -9.37 20.44
C LYS A 6 -9.13 -7.88 20.22
N LEU A 7 -10.29 -7.32 20.55
CA LEU A 7 -10.54 -5.88 20.43
C LEU A 7 -9.60 -5.07 21.32
N GLY A 8 -9.36 -5.53 22.56
CA GLY A 8 -8.41 -4.89 23.48
C GLY A 8 -6.95 -4.94 23.02
N ALA A 9 -6.56 -5.99 22.27
CA ALA A 9 -5.20 -6.15 21.78
C ALA A 9 -4.87 -5.24 20.57
N VAL A 10 -5.86 -4.92 19.72
CA VAL A 10 -5.63 -4.18 18.47
C VAL A 10 -4.93 -2.83 18.66
N PRO A 11 -5.34 -1.96 19.61
CA PRO A 11 -4.64 -0.69 19.85
C PRO A 11 -3.18 -0.88 20.31
N LEU A 12 -2.92 -1.90 21.12
CA LEU A 12 -1.57 -2.22 21.62
C LEU A 12 -0.66 -2.68 20.49
N LEU A 13 -1.15 -3.61 19.67
CA LEU A 13 -0.45 -4.09 18.47
C LEU A 13 -0.19 -2.96 17.47
N HIS A 14 -1.16 -2.06 17.28
CA HIS A 14 -1.00 -0.88 16.42
C HIS A 14 0.10 0.04 16.95
N GLN A 15 0.10 0.34 18.25
CA GLN A 15 1.10 1.19 18.87
C GLN A 15 2.50 0.58 18.78
N GLU A 16 2.63 -0.71 19.07
CA GLU A 16 3.89 -1.45 18.98
C GLU A 16 4.42 -1.47 17.54
N GLY A 17 3.56 -1.77 16.56
CA GLY A 17 3.91 -1.70 15.13
C GLY A 17 4.38 -0.31 14.70
N ASN A 18 3.72 0.75 15.18
CA ASN A 18 4.14 2.13 14.89
C ASN A 18 5.50 2.47 15.52
N GLN A 19 5.79 1.94 16.70
CA GLN A 19 7.07 2.14 17.38
C GLN A 19 8.20 1.42 16.63
N LEU A 20 8.02 0.14 16.31
CA LEU A 20 8.97 -0.66 15.53
C LEU A 20 9.23 -0.03 14.16
N TYR A 21 8.19 0.49 13.49
CA TYR A 21 8.34 1.19 12.22
C TYR A 21 9.23 2.43 12.35
N LYS A 22 9.08 3.22 13.41
CA LYS A 22 9.92 4.40 13.67
C LYS A 22 11.37 4.04 13.99
N GLU A 23 11.58 2.89 14.63
CA GLU A 23 12.91 2.35 14.94
C GLU A 23 13.60 1.73 13.71
N GLY A 24 12.87 1.54 12.60
CA GLY A 24 13.39 0.91 11.38
C GLY A 24 13.29 -0.62 11.38
N ASN A 25 12.68 -1.22 12.39
CA ASN A 25 12.40 -2.65 12.50
C ASN A 25 11.18 -2.99 11.63
N ILE A 26 11.34 -2.89 10.30
CA ILE A 26 10.25 -2.99 9.33
C ILE A 26 9.56 -4.36 9.33
N PRO A 27 10.26 -5.51 9.34
CA PRO A 27 9.62 -6.82 9.35
C PRO A 27 8.78 -7.06 10.61
N GLU A 28 9.28 -6.65 11.78
CA GLU A 28 8.58 -6.77 13.05
C GLU A 28 7.36 -5.84 13.09
N ALA A 29 7.49 -4.62 12.56
CA ALA A 29 6.35 -3.71 12.41
C ALA A 29 5.26 -4.32 11.52
N ALA A 30 5.63 -4.92 10.38
CA ALA A 30 4.71 -5.60 9.49
C ALA A 30 3.98 -6.75 10.20
N ALA A 31 4.70 -7.55 11.00
CA ALA A 31 4.11 -8.64 11.77
C ALA A 31 3.04 -8.14 12.76
N LYS A 32 3.31 -7.03 13.47
CA LYS A 32 2.35 -6.44 14.42
C LYS A 32 1.09 -5.90 13.75
N TYR A 33 1.24 -5.21 12.61
CA TYR A 33 0.06 -4.78 11.84
C TYR A 33 -0.74 -5.97 11.33
N TYR A 34 -0.06 -7.02 10.84
CA TYR A 34 -0.72 -8.23 10.35
C TYR A 34 -1.52 -8.95 11.45
N GLU A 35 -0.95 -9.07 12.65
CA GLU A 35 -1.62 -9.63 13.82
C GLU A 35 -2.89 -8.83 14.19
N ALA A 36 -2.79 -7.50 14.24
CA ALA A 36 -3.94 -6.63 14.52
C ALA A 36 -5.04 -6.77 13.45
N ILE A 37 -4.66 -6.86 12.17
CA ILE A 37 -5.60 -7.08 11.06
C ILE A 37 -6.27 -8.45 11.20
N ALA A 38 -5.52 -9.50 11.57
CA ALA A 38 -6.07 -10.84 11.76
C ALA A 38 -7.10 -10.88 12.90
N CYS A 39 -6.85 -10.18 14.01
CA CYS A 39 -7.81 -10.00 15.08
C CYS A 39 -9.13 -9.40 14.56
N LEU A 40 -9.06 -8.25 13.90
CA LEU A 40 -10.26 -7.56 13.37
C LEU A 40 -10.97 -8.36 12.28
N LYS A 41 -10.24 -8.99 11.34
CA LYS A 41 -10.84 -9.85 10.31
C LYS A 41 -11.57 -11.03 10.91
N SER A 42 -11.04 -11.65 11.97
CA SER A 42 -11.72 -12.77 12.63
C SER A 42 -13.05 -12.38 13.28
N LEU A 43 -13.21 -11.12 13.67
CA LEU A 43 -14.47 -10.55 14.15
C LEU A 43 -15.38 -10.22 12.97
N GLN A 44 -14.84 -9.56 11.95
CA GLN A 44 -15.57 -9.16 10.75
C GLN A 44 -16.21 -10.35 10.03
N MET A 45 -15.57 -11.53 10.07
CA MET A 45 -16.12 -12.78 9.51
C MET A 45 -17.38 -13.30 10.20
N LYS A 46 -17.69 -12.82 11.42
CA LYS A 46 -18.91 -13.14 12.15
C LYS A 46 -20.07 -12.22 11.80
N GLU A 47 -19.76 -11.09 11.15
CA GLU A 47 -20.73 -10.07 10.79
C GLU A 47 -21.23 -10.26 9.36
N GLN A 48 -22.48 -9.87 9.12
CA GLN A 48 -23.05 -9.88 7.77
C GLN A 48 -22.32 -8.83 6.90
N PRO A 49 -21.80 -9.20 5.71
CA PRO A 49 -21.19 -8.24 4.80
C PRO A 49 -22.10 -7.06 4.49
N GLY A 50 -21.62 -5.84 4.72
CA GLY A 50 -22.38 -4.60 4.54
C GLY A 50 -23.23 -4.16 5.73
N SER A 51 -23.28 -4.92 6.83
CA SER A 51 -23.89 -4.44 8.08
C SER A 51 -23.09 -3.26 8.67
N PRO A 52 -23.71 -2.41 9.51
CA PRO A 52 -22.99 -1.33 10.20
C PRO A 52 -21.76 -1.82 10.97
N ASP A 53 -21.85 -2.97 11.65
CA ASP A 53 -20.75 -3.56 12.42
C ASP A 53 -19.63 -4.08 11.50
N TRP A 54 -19.98 -4.72 10.37
CA TRP A 54 -19.02 -5.15 9.37
C TRP A 54 -18.24 -3.97 8.78
N ILE A 55 -18.94 -2.88 8.45
CA ILE A 55 -18.34 -1.65 7.91
C ILE A 55 -17.46 -0.98 8.97
N SER A 56 -17.91 -0.93 10.23
CA SER A 56 -17.14 -0.41 11.35
C SER A 56 -15.80 -1.14 11.49
N LEU A 57 -15.81 -2.47 11.45
CA LEU A 57 -14.58 -3.27 11.48
C LEU A 57 -13.70 -3.03 10.24
N ASP A 58 -14.30 -2.91 9.05
CA ASP A 58 -13.56 -2.66 7.80
C ASP A 58 -12.82 -1.31 7.82
N THR A 59 -13.47 -0.27 8.36
CA THR A 59 -12.86 1.06 8.52
C THR A 59 -11.72 1.06 9.54
N GLN A 60 -11.77 0.21 10.57
CA GLN A 60 -10.67 0.01 11.52
C GLN A 60 -9.51 -0.80 10.93
N ILE A 61 -9.80 -1.78 10.08
CA ILE A 61 -8.78 -2.58 9.36
C ILE A 61 -7.98 -1.71 8.39
N THR A 62 -8.64 -0.78 7.69
CA THR A 62 -8.04 0.02 6.61
C THR A 62 -6.73 0.74 6.99
N PRO A 63 -6.64 1.53 8.08
CA PRO A 63 -5.39 2.19 8.46
C PRO A 63 -4.26 1.19 8.82
N LEU A 64 -4.59 0.07 9.46
CA LEU A 64 -3.61 -0.99 9.78
C LEU A 64 -3.08 -1.64 8.50
N LEU A 65 -3.97 -1.93 7.56
CA LEU A 65 -3.61 -2.51 6.27
C LEU A 65 -2.75 -1.56 5.43
N LEU A 66 -3.02 -0.25 5.48
CA LEU A 66 -2.18 0.77 4.84
C LEU A 66 -0.79 0.87 5.48
N ASN A 67 -0.69 0.70 6.81
CA ASN A 67 0.59 0.64 7.51
C ASN A 67 1.36 -0.64 7.14
N TYR A 68 0.70 -1.78 7.07
CA TYR A 68 1.28 -3.02 6.56
C TYR A 68 1.80 -2.87 5.12
N CYS A 69 0.99 -2.28 4.22
CA CYS A 69 1.40 -1.98 2.85
C CYS A 69 2.62 -1.05 2.79
N GLN A 70 2.74 -0.11 3.74
CA GLN A 70 3.93 0.73 3.84
C GLN A 70 5.18 -0.10 4.14
N CYS A 71 5.11 -1.06 5.06
CA CYS A 71 6.23 -1.96 5.33
C CYS A 71 6.58 -2.79 4.08
N LYS A 72 5.58 -3.34 3.39
CA LYS A 72 5.80 -4.13 2.17
C LYS A 72 6.42 -3.34 1.02
N LEU A 73 6.08 -2.06 0.88
CA LEU A 73 6.79 -1.16 -0.05
C LEU A 73 8.28 -1.02 0.28
N LEU A 74 8.66 -0.99 1.56
CA LEU A 74 10.05 -0.86 2.00
C LEU A 74 10.82 -2.18 1.83
N GLU A 75 10.15 -3.31 1.99
CA GLU A 75 10.72 -4.65 1.79
C GLU A 75 10.82 -5.04 0.29
N GLY A 76 10.22 -4.26 -0.60
CA GLY A 76 10.19 -4.55 -2.04
C GLY A 76 9.14 -5.58 -2.45
N ASP A 77 8.22 -5.93 -1.55
CA ASP A 77 7.11 -6.85 -1.83
C ASP A 77 5.91 -6.09 -2.43
N TYR A 78 6.06 -5.72 -3.70
CA TYR A 78 5.09 -4.85 -4.37
C TYR A 78 3.76 -5.55 -4.68
N TYR A 79 3.76 -6.87 -4.89
CA TYR A 79 2.54 -7.60 -5.26
C TYR A 79 1.50 -7.61 -4.12
N GLN A 80 1.94 -7.78 -2.87
CA GLN A 80 1.04 -7.66 -1.72
C GLN A 80 0.45 -6.25 -1.59
N VAL A 81 1.25 -5.22 -1.89
CA VAL A 81 0.79 -3.82 -1.87
C VAL A 81 -0.28 -3.59 -2.94
N LEU A 82 -0.07 -4.09 -4.16
CA LEU A 82 -1.03 -3.98 -5.26
C LEU A 82 -2.36 -4.66 -4.92
N GLU A 83 -2.32 -5.87 -4.38
CA GLU A 83 -3.51 -6.62 -3.99
C GLU A 83 -4.32 -5.88 -2.91
N HIS A 84 -3.66 -5.55 -1.80
CA HIS A 84 -4.33 -4.94 -0.65
C HIS A 84 -4.82 -3.52 -0.94
N CYS A 85 -4.03 -2.68 -1.63
CA CYS A 85 -4.47 -1.34 -1.97
C CYS A 85 -5.63 -1.39 -2.98
N SER A 86 -5.63 -2.32 -3.93
CA SER A 86 -6.76 -2.50 -4.84
C SER A 86 -8.02 -2.94 -4.11
N SER A 87 -7.91 -3.85 -3.14
CA SER A 87 -9.03 -4.25 -2.28
C SER A 87 -9.61 -3.07 -1.50
N ILE A 88 -8.76 -2.18 -0.95
CA ILE A 88 -9.20 -0.94 -0.30
C ILE A 88 -9.93 -0.04 -1.30
N LEU A 89 -9.34 0.20 -2.47
CA LEU A 89 -9.88 1.14 -3.47
C LEU A 89 -11.17 0.66 -4.13
N ASN A 90 -11.42 -0.65 -4.17
CA ASN A 90 -12.71 -1.19 -4.61
C ASN A 90 -13.86 -0.81 -3.66
N LYS A 91 -13.57 -0.55 -2.38
CA LYS A 91 -14.56 -0.14 -1.36
C LYS A 91 -14.54 1.36 -1.10
N TYR A 92 -13.35 1.95 -1.11
CA TYR A 92 -13.06 3.33 -0.74
C TYR A 92 -12.20 3.96 -1.84
N SER A 93 -12.80 4.27 -2.99
CA SER A 93 -12.11 4.73 -4.19
C SER A 93 -11.29 6.00 -3.99
N ASP A 94 -11.67 6.84 -3.04
CA ASP A 94 -11.02 8.12 -2.76
C ASP A 94 -10.00 8.04 -1.60
N ASN A 95 -9.56 6.82 -1.24
CA ASN A 95 -8.51 6.66 -0.24
C ASN A 95 -7.14 7.10 -0.80
N ILE A 96 -6.78 8.35 -0.55
CA ILE A 96 -5.54 8.99 -1.01
C ILE A 96 -4.29 8.16 -0.66
N LYS A 97 -4.24 7.59 0.56
CA LYS A 97 -3.09 6.79 1.01
C LYS A 97 -2.98 5.48 0.23
N ALA A 98 -4.09 4.84 -0.11
CA ALA A 98 -4.11 3.63 -0.91
C ALA A 98 -3.69 3.92 -2.36
N LEU A 99 -4.23 4.97 -2.98
CA LEU A 99 -3.83 5.44 -4.32
C LEU A 99 -2.33 5.68 -4.38
N PHE A 100 -1.79 6.47 -3.45
CA PHE A 100 -0.38 6.81 -3.45
C PHE A 100 0.53 5.58 -3.25
N LYS A 101 0.17 4.65 -2.36
CA LYS A 101 0.94 3.41 -2.15
C LYS A 101 0.86 2.47 -3.35
N ARG A 102 -0.31 2.31 -3.96
CA ARG A 102 -0.50 1.49 -5.16
C ARG A 102 0.24 2.06 -6.36
N GLY A 103 0.22 3.38 -6.55
CA GLY A 103 1.00 4.07 -7.57
C GLY A 103 2.51 3.84 -7.42
N ARG A 104 3.04 3.88 -6.19
CA ARG A 104 4.45 3.53 -5.91
C ARG A 104 4.77 2.07 -6.23
N ALA A 105 3.86 1.14 -5.91
CA ALA A 105 4.03 -0.27 -6.23
C ALA A 105 4.00 -0.51 -7.75
N HIS A 106 3.05 0.07 -8.47
CA HIS A 106 2.98 0.03 -9.94
C HIS A 106 4.26 0.57 -10.60
N ALA A 107 4.75 1.73 -10.14
CA ALA A 107 6.02 2.29 -10.62
C ALA A 107 7.21 1.37 -10.36
N ALA A 108 7.23 0.65 -9.22
CA ALA A 108 8.30 -0.27 -8.89
C ALA A 108 8.35 -1.48 -9.83
N VAL A 109 7.17 -1.99 -10.24
CA VAL A 109 7.01 -3.15 -11.14
C VAL A 109 6.85 -2.77 -12.63
N TRP A 110 7.18 -1.52 -13.00
CA TRP A 110 7.17 -1.01 -14.38
C TRP A 110 5.79 -0.84 -15.04
N ASN A 111 4.72 -0.79 -14.24
CA ASN A 111 3.37 -0.47 -14.70
C ASN A 111 3.18 1.06 -14.74
N ALA A 112 3.77 1.71 -15.74
CA ALA A 112 3.88 3.16 -15.76
C ALA A 112 2.52 3.87 -15.89
N SER A 113 1.65 3.37 -16.76
CA SER A 113 0.31 3.94 -16.99
C SER A 113 -0.54 3.91 -15.72
N GLU A 114 -0.55 2.77 -15.02
CA GLU A 114 -1.30 2.58 -13.78
C GLU A 114 -0.72 3.44 -12.64
N ALA A 115 0.61 3.57 -12.57
CA ALA A 115 1.24 4.46 -11.62
C ALA A 115 0.84 5.92 -11.82
N GLU A 116 0.84 6.41 -13.06
CA GLU A 116 0.42 7.77 -13.41
C GLU A 116 -1.04 8.03 -13.08
N GLN A 117 -1.94 7.07 -13.35
CA GLN A 117 -3.35 7.18 -13.01
C GLN A 117 -3.57 7.30 -11.50
N ASP A 118 -2.95 6.41 -10.71
CA ASP A 118 -3.05 6.43 -9.25
C ASP A 118 -2.49 7.73 -8.65
N PHE A 119 -1.34 8.18 -9.14
CA PHE A 119 -0.72 9.42 -8.69
C PHE A 119 -1.54 10.66 -9.07
N SER A 120 -2.08 10.71 -10.29
CA SER A 120 -2.92 11.81 -10.74
C SER A 120 -4.17 11.91 -9.87
N ARG A 121 -4.84 10.78 -9.62
CA ARG A 121 -6.01 10.73 -8.74
C ARG A 121 -5.68 11.15 -7.31
N ALA A 122 -4.52 10.76 -6.78
CA ALA A 122 -4.09 11.19 -5.44
C ALA A 122 -3.88 12.71 -5.36
N VAL A 123 -3.33 13.35 -6.41
CA VAL A 123 -3.14 14.82 -6.47
C VAL A 123 -4.46 15.57 -6.67
N GLU A 124 -5.39 15.01 -7.44
CA GLU A 124 -6.75 15.58 -7.58
C GLU A 124 -7.46 15.67 -6.23
N LEU A 125 -7.34 14.63 -5.41
CA LEU A 125 -7.96 14.55 -4.08
C LEU A 125 -7.19 15.34 -3.01
N ASP A 126 -5.86 15.39 -3.09
CA ASP A 126 -4.99 16.16 -2.20
C ASP A 126 -3.86 16.85 -2.99
N PRO A 127 -4.08 18.11 -3.40
CA PRO A 127 -3.07 18.88 -4.14
C PRO A 127 -1.75 19.08 -3.39
N SER A 128 -1.71 18.93 -2.06
CA SER A 128 -0.47 19.06 -1.28
C SER A 128 0.54 17.95 -1.59
N LEU A 129 0.08 16.84 -2.18
CA LEU A 129 0.93 15.73 -2.61
C LEU A 129 1.67 15.99 -3.93
N ALA A 130 1.33 17.05 -4.68
CA ALA A 130 1.90 17.32 -6.00
C ALA A 130 3.44 17.31 -6.03
N PRO A 131 4.19 17.94 -5.08
CA PRO A 131 5.65 17.89 -5.09
C PRO A 131 6.20 16.48 -4.87
N LEU A 132 5.53 15.69 -4.03
CA LEU A 132 5.93 14.32 -3.74
C LEU A 132 5.67 13.40 -4.95
N VAL A 133 4.50 13.55 -5.58
CA VAL A 133 4.15 12.81 -6.80
C VAL A 133 5.08 13.15 -7.96
N ALA A 134 5.39 14.44 -8.16
CA ALA A 134 6.33 14.87 -9.19
C ALA A 134 7.71 14.20 -9.03
N LYS A 135 8.16 14.01 -7.78
CA LYS A 135 9.42 13.30 -7.47
C LYS A 135 9.34 11.82 -7.86
N GLU A 136 8.23 11.14 -7.57
CA GLU A 136 8.05 9.73 -7.92
C GLU A 136 7.95 9.52 -9.44
N LEU A 137 7.19 10.37 -10.14
CA LEU A 137 7.08 10.35 -11.61
C LEU A 137 8.42 10.60 -12.29
N LYS A 138 9.21 11.57 -11.82
CA LYS A 138 10.55 11.84 -12.36
C LYS A 138 11.48 10.63 -12.23
N LYS A 139 11.40 9.88 -11.12
CA LYS A 139 12.18 8.65 -10.94
C LYS A 139 11.75 7.57 -11.93
N LEU A 140 10.43 7.41 -12.13
CA LEU A 140 9.88 6.45 -13.08
C LEU A 140 10.32 6.78 -14.51
N GLU A 141 10.18 8.04 -14.93
CA GLU A 141 10.62 8.52 -16.24
C GLU A 141 12.11 8.24 -16.49
N THR A 142 12.96 8.53 -15.49
CA THR A 142 14.41 8.27 -15.59
C THR A 142 14.69 6.79 -15.85
N ARG A 143 14.04 5.89 -15.08
CA ARG A 143 14.19 4.44 -15.24
C ARG A 143 13.70 3.93 -16.60
N LEU A 144 12.59 4.48 -17.11
CA LEU A 144 12.06 4.11 -18.43
C LEU A 144 13.00 4.55 -19.55
N ASN A 145 13.56 5.75 -19.47
CA ASN A 145 14.51 6.27 -20.43
C ASN A 145 15.82 5.46 -20.45
N GLU A 146 16.30 5.02 -19.29
CA GLU A 146 17.46 4.14 -19.18
C GLU A 146 17.19 2.79 -19.88
N LYS A 147 16.04 2.17 -19.60
CA LYS A 147 15.64 0.91 -20.23
C LYS A 147 15.53 1.02 -21.75
N ASP A 148 14.89 2.08 -22.26
CA ASP A 148 14.77 2.33 -23.71
C ASP A 148 16.15 2.51 -24.38
N ARG A 149 17.08 3.20 -23.72
CA ARG A 149 18.46 3.34 -24.21
C ARG A 149 19.20 2.00 -24.26
N GLU A 150 19.05 1.17 -23.23
CA GLU A 150 19.64 -0.16 -23.17
C GLU A 150 19.08 -1.07 -24.27
N ASP A 151 17.75 -1.09 -24.43
CA ASP A 151 17.09 -1.88 -25.47
C ASP A 151 17.55 -1.46 -26.86
N LYS A 152 17.61 -0.16 -27.16
CA LYS A 152 18.16 0.38 -28.41
C LYS A 152 19.62 -0.02 -28.64
N ALA A 153 20.44 -0.05 -27.59
CA ALA A 153 21.83 -0.49 -27.69
C ALA A 153 21.93 -1.99 -28.00
N ARG A 154 21.12 -2.83 -27.35
CA ARG A 154 21.05 -4.28 -27.61
C ARG A 154 20.63 -4.56 -29.06
N PHE A 155 19.58 -3.93 -29.56
CA PHE A 155 19.13 -4.13 -30.95
C PHE A 155 20.21 -3.77 -31.98
N ARG A 156 21.00 -2.71 -31.75
CA ARG A 156 22.13 -2.36 -32.64
C ARG A 156 23.26 -3.40 -32.66
N GLY A 157 23.41 -4.19 -31.61
CA GLY A 157 24.42 -5.26 -31.51
C GLY A 157 24.00 -6.58 -32.19
N ILE A 158 22.71 -6.78 -32.46
CA ILE A 158 22.17 -8.02 -33.05
C ILE A 158 22.30 -8.04 -34.58
N PHE A 159 22.36 -6.88 -35.24
CA PHE A 159 22.45 -6.77 -36.70
C PHE A 159 23.89 -6.57 -37.22
N LYS A 160 24.90 -7.06 -36.48
CA LYS A 160 26.31 -7.09 -36.90
C LYS A 160 26.80 -8.50 -37.12
#